data_AF-A0A0F0KA70-F1
#
_entry.id   AF-A0A0F0KA70-F1
#
_cell.length_a   1.000
_cell.length_b   1.000
_cell.length_c   1.000
_cell.angle_alpha   90.00
_cell.angle_beta   90.00
_cell.angle_gamma   90.00
#
_symmetry.space_group_name_H-M   'P 1'
#
loop_
_entity.id
_entity.type
_entity.pdbx_description
1 polymer ?
#
loop_
_entity_poly.entity_id
_entity_poly.type
_entity_poly.pdbx_seq_one_letter_code
_entity_poly.pdbx_strand_id
1 'polypeptide(L)'
;MSISLIEDATLHPLVLPARADAADADEFRELTRVRNEVYRELTGRTEQDLTPEALLPLLRSRRERSTVAWIVRVSGEMVGRAVVDIPHEEGSKVSNASIELHPRAWGRGIGTAILPHLEAVVREHGRTVIQDWTEQQASDGARLEARTGFGSVPDDHVARFLRRHGFTLEQVYRVSRLDLTAGARALAASLFEEAEAHAPGYRVRQWMAPTPPEHRDGYAWLKSRMSTDAPSADLEADEEAWDADRLIAGEARLAEMGQTYQVTVAQHLETGALAAFTELGIGPDRTGTTHQHDTLVLKEHRGHRLGQLVKCAALLSWIDVAPESTDIITYNAEENRPMLAINEAMGFTAIAYEGAWKKDLS
;
A
#
# COMPACT_ATOMS: atom_id res chain seq x y z
N MET A 1 -5.79 -14.04 -26.15
CA MET A 1 -4.75 -14.26 -27.18
C MET A 1 -3.49 -13.56 -26.72
N SER A 2 -2.32 -14.17 -26.89
CA SER A 2 -1.03 -13.56 -26.55
C SER A 2 -0.72 -12.39 -27.49
N ILE A 3 -0.18 -11.32 -26.94
CA ILE A 3 0.19 -10.11 -27.68
C ILE A 3 1.71 -10.12 -27.86
N SER A 4 2.19 -9.96 -29.08
CA SER A 4 3.64 -9.81 -29.35
C SER A 4 4.09 -8.40 -28.97
N LEU A 5 5.21 -8.31 -28.24
CA LEU A 5 5.75 -7.04 -27.74
C LEU A 5 6.98 -6.60 -28.55
N ILE A 6 8.03 -7.41 -28.52
CA ILE A 6 9.27 -7.28 -29.28
C ILE A 6 9.70 -8.70 -29.71
N GLU A 7 10.84 -8.82 -30.40
CA GLU A 7 11.44 -10.13 -30.69
C GLU A 7 11.58 -10.95 -29.39
N ASP A 8 11.03 -12.16 -29.41
CA ASP A 8 10.97 -13.12 -28.30
C ASP A 8 10.22 -12.69 -27.04
N ALA A 9 9.50 -11.55 -27.02
CA ALA A 9 8.72 -11.14 -25.86
C ALA A 9 7.21 -11.06 -26.13
N THR A 10 6.42 -11.54 -25.18
CA THR A 10 4.97 -11.63 -25.30
C THR A 10 4.25 -11.23 -24.01
N LEU A 11 3.06 -10.65 -24.16
CA LEU A 11 2.14 -10.29 -23.08
C LEU A 11 0.93 -11.23 -23.14
N HIS A 12 0.68 -11.96 -22.06
CA HIS A 12 -0.36 -12.98 -21.99
C HIS A 12 -1.40 -12.59 -20.94
N PRO A 13 -2.70 -12.47 -21.29
CA PRO A 13 -3.74 -12.26 -20.30
C PRO A 13 -3.68 -13.34 -19.20
N LEU A 14 -3.67 -12.93 -17.95
CA LEU A 14 -3.68 -13.84 -16.81
C LEU A 14 -5.10 -14.37 -16.60
N VAL A 15 -5.24 -15.69 -16.59
CA VAL A 15 -6.47 -16.35 -16.15
C VAL A 15 -6.27 -16.75 -14.69
N LEU A 16 -7.06 -16.17 -13.80
CA LEU A 16 -6.98 -16.50 -12.38
C LEU A 16 -7.65 -17.85 -12.10
N PRO A 17 -7.00 -18.72 -11.31
CA PRO A 17 -7.62 -19.96 -10.88
C PRO A 17 -8.74 -19.67 -9.87
N ALA A 18 -9.69 -20.61 -9.75
CA ALA A 18 -10.74 -20.50 -8.74
C ALA A 18 -10.17 -20.50 -7.31
N ARG A 19 -9.10 -21.28 -7.07
CA ARG A 19 -8.37 -21.35 -5.80
C ARG A 19 -6.87 -21.47 -6.07
N ALA A 20 -6.05 -20.95 -5.17
CA ALA A 20 -4.59 -20.96 -5.33
C ALA A 20 -3.97 -22.38 -5.27
N ASP A 21 -4.65 -23.33 -4.61
CA ASP A 21 -4.29 -24.74 -4.50
C ASP A 21 -4.97 -25.63 -5.57
N ALA A 22 -5.67 -25.05 -6.55
CA ALA A 22 -6.30 -25.80 -7.64
C ALA A 22 -5.26 -26.47 -8.55
N ALA A 23 -5.66 -27.57 -9.21
CA ALA A 23 -4.76 -28.34 -10.07
C ALA A 23 -4.27 -27.57 -11.31
N ASP A 24 -5.02 -26.56 -11.73
CA ASP A 24 -4.74 -25.68 -12.88
C ASP A 24 -4.04 -24.36 -12.49
N ALA A 25 -3.68 -24.19 -11.22
CA ALA A 25 -3.10 -22.93 -10.70
C ALA A 25 -1.58 -22.79 -10.92
N ASP A 26 -0.92 -23.69 -11.67
CA ASP A 26 0.55 -23.70 -11.81
C ASP A 26 1.11 -22.41 -12.40
N GLU A 27 0.46 -21.85 -13.43
CA GLU A 27 0.88 -20.57 -14.01
C GLU A 27 0.74 -19.40 -13.02
N PHE A 28 -0.30 -19.44 -12.17
CA PHE A 28 -0.52 -18.43 -11.13
C PHE A 28 0.48 -18.56 -9.95
N ARG A 29 0.86 -19.79 -9.58
CA ARG A 29 1.92 -20.03 -8.60
C ARG A 29 3.26 -19.53 -9.12
N GLU A 30 3.57 -19.77 -10.39
CA GLU A 30 4.79 -19.25 -11.02
C GLU A 30 4.76 -17.72 -11.10
N LEU A 31 3.62 -17.11 -11.44
CA LEU A 31 3.44 -15.66 -11.35
C LEU A 31 3.73 -15.13 -9.95
N THR A 32 3.24 -15.81 -8.91
CA THR A 32 3.49 -15.42 -7.53
C THR A 32 4.98 -15.46 -7.22
N ARG A 33 5.68 -16.53 -7.62
CA ARG A 33 7.13 -16.69 -7.44
C ARG A 33 7.91 -15.58 -8.15
N VAL A 34 7.61 -15.33 -9.43
CA VAL A 34 8.29 -14.30 -10.23
C VAL A 34 8.00 -12.90 -9.69
N ARG A 35 6.76 -12.60 -9.30
CA ARG A 35 6.41 -11.32 -8.67
C ARG A 35 7.21 -11.10 -7.41
N ASN A 36 7.31 -12.09 -6.53
CA ASN A 36 8.11 -11.98 -5.31
C ASN A 36 9.59 -11.74 -5.62
N GLU A 37 10.15 -12.45 -6.61
CA GLU A 37 11.52 -12.23 -7.08
C GLU A 37 11.73 -10.79 -7.58
N VAL A 38 10.80 -10.24 -8.38
CA VAL A 38 10.86 -8.84 -8.83
C VAL A 38 10.93 -7.86 -7.66
N TYR A 39 10.06 -8.01 -6.66
CA TYR A 39 10.07 -7.12 -5.50
C TYR A 39 11.33 -7.28 -4.65
N ARG A 40 11.86 -8.49 -4.49
CA ARG A 40 13.13 -8.70 -3.78
C ARG A 40 14.31 -8.04 -4.50
N GLU A 41 14.36 -8.13 -5.81
CA GLU A 41 15.40 -7.45 -6.61
C GLU A 41 15.26 -5.93 -6.56
N LEU A 42 14.03 -5.41 -6.56
CA LEU A 42 13.75 -3.97 -6.49
C LEU A 42 14.04 -3.38 -5.11
N THR A 43 13.63 -4.06 -4.04
CA THR A 43 13.65 -3.51 -2.67
C THR A 43 14.84 -3.99 -1.85
N GLY A 44 15.46 -5.12 -2.25
CA GLY A 44 16.47 -5.83 -1.47
C GLY A 44 15.90 -6.58 -0.26
N ARG A 45 14.58 -6.73 -0.16
CA ARG A 45 13.87 -7.17 1.04
C ARG A 45 12.68 -8.10 0.71
N THR A 46 12.06 -8.67 1.74
CA THR A 46 11.06 -9.75 1.62
C THR A 46 9.69 -9.40 2.20
N GLU A 47 9.49 -8.20 2.75
CA GLU A 47 8.22 -7.79 3.36
C GLU A 47 7.04 -7.75 2.38
N GLN A 48 7.36 -7.68 1.08
CA GLN A 48 6.41 -7.69 -0.01
C GLN A 48 6.06 -9.10 -0.49
N ASP A 49 6.73 -10.16 0.00
CA ASP A 49 6.47 -11.52 -0.43
C ASP A 49 5.05 -11.96 -0.08
N LEU A 50 4.36 -12.55 -1.05
CA LEU A 50 3.02 -13.11 -0.85
C LEU A 50 3.01 -14.59 -1.19
N THR A 51 2.22 -15.38 -0.46
CA THR A 51 1.84 -16.72 -0.91
C THR A 51 0.82 -16.62 -2.05
N PRO A 52 0.63 -17.67 -2.85
CA PRO A 52 -0.42 -17.69 -3.87
C PRO A 52 -1.82 -17.39 -3.29
N GLU A 53 -2.12 -17.89 -2.09
CA GLU A 53 -3.38 -17.65 -1.37
C GLU A 53 -3.54 -16.18 -1.00
N ALA A 54 -2.46 -15.51 -0.60
CA ALA A 54 -2.50 -14.08 -0.27
C ALA A 54 -2.52 -13.17 -1.52
N LEU A 55 -1.93 -13.60 -2.64
CA LEU A 55 -1.93 -12.82 -3.89
C LEU A 55 -3.26 -12.91 -4.65
N LEU A 56 -3.92 -14.07 -4.64
CA LEU A 56 -5.10 -14.31 -5.47
C LEU A 56 -6.24 -13.30 -5.22
N PRO A 57 -6.61 -12.97 -3.97
CA PRO A 57 -7.66 -11.98 -3.68
C PRO A 57 -7.32 -10.57 -4.18
N LEU A 58 -6.03 -10.23 -4.27
CA LEU A 58 -5.57 -8.91 -4.74
C LEU A 58 -5.75 -8.70 -6.24
N LEU A 59 -5.73 -9.80 -7.02
CA LEU A 59 -5.86 -9.75 -8.48
C LEU A 59 -7.30 -9.95 -8.98
N ARG A 60 -8.24 -10.34 -8.10
CA ARG A 60 -9.63 -10.53 -8.49
C ARG A 60 -10.35 -9.19 -8.67
N SER A 61 -11.11 -9.12 -9.77
CA SER A 61 -12.13 -8.08 -9.95
C SER A 61 -13.24 -8.22 -8.90
N ARG A 62 -13.84 -7.10 -8.52
CA ARG A 62 -14.81 -6.97 -7.44
C ARG A 62 -15.79 -5.82 -7.70
N ARG A 63 -16.76 -5.65 -6.80
CA ARG A 63 -17.86 -4.68 -6.98
C ARG A 63 -17.34 -3.25 -7.18
N GLU A 64 -16.34 -2.88 -6.39
CA GLU A 64 -15.75 -1.54 -6.35
C GLU A 64 -14.63 -1.33 -7.39
N ARG A 65 -14.12 -2.40 -8.01
CA ARG A 65 -12.93 -2.31 -8.87
C ARG A 65 -12.80 -3.49 -9.82
N SER A 66 -12.54 -3.23 -11.09
CA SER A 66 -12.07 -4.25 -12.04
C SER A 66 -10.56 -4.33 -12.04
N THR A 67 -10.02 -5.54 -12.08
CA THR A 67 -8.58 -5.80 -12.18
C THR A 67 -8.32 -6.66 -13.41
N VAL A 68 -7.43 -6.17 -14.27
CA VAL A 68 -6.94 -6.89 -15.45
C VAL A 68 -5.44 -7.07 -15.29
N ALA A 69 -4.97 -8.30 -15.46
CA ALA A 69 -3.56 -8.63 -15.28
C ALA A 69 -3.03 -9.44 -16.48
N TRP A 70 -1.75 -9.29 -16.73
CA TRP A 70 -1.03 -10.01 -17.76
C TRP A 70 0.30 -10.53 -17.23
N ILE A 71 0.73 -11.65 -17.77
CA ILE A 71 2.05 -12.23 -17.62
C ILE A 71 2.93 -11.72 -18.76
N VAL A 72 4.16 -11.35 -18.43
CA VAL A 72 5.18 -10.99 -19.42
C VAL A 72 6.14 -12.16 -19.56
N ARG A 73 6.32 -12.65 -20.80
CA ARG A 73 7.25 -13.73 -21.12
C ARG A 73 8.34 -13.28 -22.07
N VAL A 74 9.52 -13.85 -21.93
CA VAL A 74 10.68 -13.72 -22.82
C VAL A 74 11.17 -15.13 -23.16
N SER A 75 11.20 -15.48 -24.45
CA SER A 75 11.58 -16.81 -24.92
C SER A 75 10.83 -17.94 -24.21
N GLY A 76 9.55 -17.69 -23.87
CA GLY A 76 8.68 -18.60 -23.11
C GLY A 76 8.79 -18.52 -21.58
N GLU A 77 9.85 -17.92 -21.04
CA GLU A 77 10.08 -17.78 -19.61
C GLU A 77 9.32 -16.58 -19.03
N MET A 78 8.71 -16.73 -17.85
CA MET A 78 8.03 -15.62 -17.18
C MET A 78 9.06 -14.66 -16.57
N VAL A 79 8.96 -13.37 -16.89
CA VAL A 79 9.89 -12.33 -16.43
C VAL A 79 9.21 -11.21 -15.66
N GLY A 80 7.89 -11.25 -15.49
CA GLY A 80 7.15 -10.22 -14.79
C GLY A 80 5.67 -10.20 -15.13
N ARG A 81 5.01 -9.11 -14.75
CA ARG A 81 3.59 -8.88 -14.98
C ARG A 81 3.27 -7.43 -15.31
N ALA A 82 2.08 -7.22 -15.84
CA ALA A 82 1.45 -5.91 -15.89
C ALA A 82 0.05 -6.02 -15.27
N VAL A 83 -0.39 -4.98 -14.57
CA VAL A 83 -1.71 -4.95 -13.92
C VAL A 83 -2.35 -3.60 -14.17
N VAL A 84 -3.66 -3.59 -14.44
CA VAL A 84 -4.49 -2.40 -14.45
C VAL A 84 -5.64 -2.61 -13.48
N ASP A 85 -5.76 -1.70 -12.54
CA ASP A 85 -6.79 -1.61 -11.54
C ASP A 85 -7.68 -0.40 -11.86
N ILE A 86 -8.98 -0.67 -12.03
CA ILE A 86 -9.97 0.27 -12.55
C ILE A 86 -11.04 0.46 -11.47
N PRO A 87 -10.92 1.49 -10.61
CA PRO A 87 -11.93 1.82 -9.62
C PRO A 87 -13.28 2.09 -10.29
N HIS A 88 -14.38 1.78 -9.62
CA HIS A 88 -15.76 1.94 -10.14
C HIS A 88 -16.49 3.15 -9.56
N GLU A 89 -15.81 3.96 -8.75
CA GLU A 89 -16.30 5.21 -8.20
C GLU A 89 -16.87 6.11 -9.31
N GLU A 90 -18.04 6.69 -9.05
CA GLU A 90 -18.74 7.53 -10.02
C GLU A 90 -17.92 8.78 -10.33
N GLY A 91 -17.75 9.08 -11.62
CA GLY A 91 -16.95 10.22 -12.08
C GLY A 91 -15.43 10.02 -12.04
N SER A 92 -14.94 8.87 -11.56
CA SER A 92 -13.50 8.58 -11.54
C SER A 92 -12.87 8.68 -12.92
N LYS A 93 -11.71 9.32 -13.00
CA LYS A 93 -10.91 9.42 -14.22
C LYS A 93 -9.68 8.51 -14.20
N VAL A 94 -9.43 7.84 -13.08
CA VAL A 94 -8.15 7.20 -12.78
C VAL A 94 -8.19 5.70 -13.06
N SER A 95 -7.05 5.17 -13.45
CA SER A 95 -6.71 3.76 -13.26
C SER A 95 -5.30 3.67 -12.69
N ASN A 96 -5.10 2.74 -11.75
CA ASN A 96 -3.77 2.38 -11.31
C ASN A 96 -3.21 1.35 -12.30
N ALA A 97 -2.04 1.59 -12.86
CA ALA A 97 -1.41 0.63 -13.76
C ALA A 97 0.07 0.49 -13.47
N SER A 98 0.54 -0.75 -13.33
CA SER A 98 1.94 -1.07 -13.07
C SER A 98 2.52 -2.02 -14.11
N ILE A 99 3.82 -1.87 -14.38
CA ILE A 99 4.64 -2.80 -15.17
C ILE A 99 5.78 -3.27 -14.28
N GLU A 100 5.70 -4.52 -13.85
CA GLU A 100 6.65 -5.10 -12.90
C GLU A 100 7.48 -6.16 -13.63
N LEU A 101 8.71 -5.80 -14.00
CA LEU A 101 9.63 -6.67 -14.73
C LEU A 101 10.87 -6.96 -13.89
N HIS A 102 11.36 -8.20 -13.97
CA HIS A 102 12.63 -8.58 -13.38
C HIS A 102 13.76 -7.74 -13.99
N PRO A 103 14.73 -7.22 -13.20
CA PRO A 103 15.79 -6.34 -13.71
C PRO A 103 16.59 -6.90 -14.89
N ARG A 104 16.83 -8.22 -14.93
CA ARG A 104 17.43 -8.92 -16.09
C ARG A 104 16.72 -8.70 -17.43
N ALA A 105 15.44 -8.32 -17.43
CA ALA A 105 14.65 -8.05 -18.63
C ALA A 105 14.60 -6.55 -19.01
N TRP A 106 15.19 -5.68 -18.19
CA TRP A 106 15.19 -4.23 -18.41
C TRP A 106 16.06 -3.82 -19.59
N GLY A 107 15.84 -2.58 -20.07
CA GLY A 107 16.63 -1.99 -21.16
C GLY A 107 16.38 -2.59 -22.55
N ARG A 108 15.48 -3.57 -22.67
CA ARG A 108 15.15 -4.25 -23.95
C ARG A 108 13.98 -3.62 -24.72
N GLY A 109 13.30 -2.63 -24.14
CA GLY A 109 12.10 -2.02 -24.72
C GLY A 109 10.78 -2.74 -24.39
N ILE A 110 10.79 -3.77 -23.57
CA ILE A 110 9.59 -4.55 -23.18
C ILE A 110 8.53 -3.67 -22.51
N GLY A 111 8.90 -2.91 -21.48
CA GLY A 111 7.95 -2.00 -20.82
C GLY A 111 7.37 -0.94 -21.76
N THR A 112 8.19 -0.43 -22.69
CA THR A 112 7.74 0.51 -23.74
C THR A 112 6.71 -0.13 -24.66
N ALA A 113 6.86 -1.41 -25.00
CA ALA A 113 5.91 -2.15 -25.82
C ALA A 113 4.62 -2.50 -25.07
N ILE A 114 4.69 -2.69 -23.74
CA ILE A 114 3.51 -2.99 -22.91
C ILE A 114 2.63 -1.76 -22.71
N LEU A 115 3.24 -0.58 -22.49
CA LEU A 115 2.51 0.62 -22.08
C LEU A 115 1.31 0.99 -22.97
N PRO A 116 1.40 0.98 -24.33
CA PRO A 116 0.25 1.26 -25.19
C PRO A 116 -0.94 0.32 -24.96
N HIS A 117 -0.70 -0.93 -24.55
CA HIS A 117 -1.78 -1.87 -24.22
C HIS A 117 -2.48 -1.51 -22.92
N LEU A 118 -1.74 -1.08 -21.89
CA LEU A 118 -2.35 -0.61 -20.66
C LEU A 118 -3.15 0.67 -20.91
N GLU A 119 -2.59 1.61 -21.66
CA GLU A 119 -3.31 2.85 -22.02
C GLU A 119 -4.59 2.57 -22.82
N ALA A 120 -4.58 1.58 -23.71
CA ALA A 120 -5.79 1.18 -24.44
C ALA A 120 -6.86 0.67 -23.48
N VAL A 121 -6.50 -0.19 -22.52
CA VAL A 121 -7.44 -0.71 -21.50
C VAL A 121 -7.99 0.43 -20.64
N VAL A 122 -7.14 1.36 -20.21
CA VAL A 122 -7.59 2.54 -19.45
C VAL A 122 -8.60 3.37 -20.25
N ARG A 123 -8.32 3.65 -21.53
CA ARG A 123 -9.25 4.40 -22.41
C ARG A 123 -10.54 3.64 -22.71
N GLU A 124 -10.49 2.32 -22.90
CA GLU A 124 -11.66 1.48 -23.12
C GLU A 124 -12.65 1.53 -21.94
N HIS A 125 -12.15 1.76 -20.72
CA HIS A 125 -12.96 1.94 -19.52
C HIS A 125 -13.33 3.40 -19.24
N GLY A 126 -13.10 4.30 -20.22
CA GLY A 126 -13.46 5.72 -20.12
C GLY A 126 -12.59 6.52 -19.16
N ARG A 127 -11.42 6.00 -18.77
CA ARG A 127 -10.48 6.67 -17.86
C ARG A 127 -9.47 7.49 -18.67
N THR A 128 -9.04 8.61 -18.10
CA THR A 128 -8.16 9.59 -18.76
C THR A 128 -6.84 9.79 -18.03
N VAL A 129 -6.64 9.16 -16.88
CA VAL A 129 -5.44 9.30 -16.05
C VAL A 129 -4.92 7.93 -15.65
N ILE A 130 -3.60 7.72 -15.79
CA ILE A 130 -2.90 6.59 -15.18
C ILE A 130 -2.16 7.07 -13.95
N GLN A 131 -2.30 6.35 -12.84
CA GLN A 131 -1.42 6.47 -11.67
C GLN A 131 -0.56 5.22 -11.54
N ASP A 132 0.69 5.39 -11.11
CA ASP A 132 1.63 4.32 -10.80
C ASP A 132 2.31 4.62 -9.46
N TRP A 133 2.43 3.60 -8.62
CA TRP A 133 3.09 3.68 -7.33
C TRP A 133 4.29 2.74 -7.36
N THR A 134 5.49 3.31 -7.32
CA THR A 134 6.72 2.52 -7.41
C THR A 134 7.69 2.90 -6.30
N GLU A 135 8.06 1.91 -5.50
CA GLU A 135 9.14 2.03 -4.53
C GLU A 135 10.52 1.99 -5.19
N GLN A 136 11.39 2.89 -4.74
CA GLN A 136 12.75 3.05 -5.20
C GLN A 136 13.68 3.10 -3.97
N GLN A 137 14.73 2.29 -3.98
CA GLN A 137 15.71 2.27 -2.88
C GLN A 137 16.38 3.63 -2.71
N ALA A 138 16.69 4.00 -1.46
CA ALA A 138 17.50 5.18 -1.22
C ALA A 138 18.85 5.09 -1.97
N SER A 139 19.28 6.20 -2.54
CA SER A 139 20.55 6.31 -3.28
C SER A 139 21.10 7.73 -3.14
N ASP A 140 22.43 7.83 -3.07
CA ASP A 140 23.19 9.09 -3.05
C ASP A 140 23.34 9.72 -4.45
N GLY A 141 22.79 9.09 -5.49
CA GLY A 141 22.84 9.57 -6.87
C GLY A 141 21.94 10.77 -7.15
N ALA A 142 21.80 11.10 -8.44
CA ALA A 142 20.87 12.13 -8.89
C ALA A 142 19.43 11.79 -8.45
N ARG A 143 18.66 12.82 -8.11
CA ARG A 143 17.29 12.69 -7.56
C ARG A 143 16.31 13.54 -8.36
N LEU A 144 15.04 13.14 -8.28
CA LEU A 144 13.91 13.82 -8.87
C LEU A 144 12.98 14.26 -7.76
N GLU A 145 12.80 15.57 -7.62
CA GLU A 145 11.88 16.17 -6.66
C GLU A 145 10.43 15.98 -7.12
N ALA A 146 9.53 15.68 -6.18
CA ALA A 146 8.11 15.67 -6.45
C ALA A 146 7.58 17.09 -6.73
N ARG A 147 6.50 17.18 -7.51
CA ARG A 147 5.83 18.45 -7.81
C ARG A 147 5.27 19.16 -6.59
N THR A 148 4.93 18.43 -5.53
CA THR A 148 4.55 19.01 -4.24
C THR A 148 5.66 19.84 -3.59
N GLY A 149 6.92 19.63 -4.00
CA GLY A 149 8.10 20.19 -3.34
C GLY A 149 8.51 19.45 -2.07
N PHE A 150 7.86 18.32 -1.75
CA PHE A 150 8.20 17.49 -0.60
C PHE A 150 8.70 16.13 -1.06
N GLY A 151 9.96 15.84 -0.73
CA GLY A 151 10.59 14.57 -1.01
C GLY A 151 11.02 14.41 -2.47
N SER A 152 11.89 13.43 -2.66
CA SER A 152 12.41 13.05 -3.96
C SER A 152 12.61 11.55 -4.04
N VAL A 153 12.69 11.03 -5.26
CA VAL A 153 13.10 9.66 -5.55
C VAL A 153 14.42 9.66 -6.32
N PRO A 154 15.19 8.57 -6.32
CA PRO A 154 16.34 8.43 -7.21
C PRO A 154 15.95 8.58 -8.69
N ASP A 155 16.80 9.22 -9.49
CA ASP A 155 16.69 9.22 -10.95
C ASP A 155 17.24 7.89 -11.52
N ASP A 156 16.59 6.78 -11.16
CA ASP A 156 17.00 5.41 -11.50
C ASP A 156 16.40 4.91 -12.83
N HIS A 157 16.46 3.60 -13.07
CA HIS A 157 15.90 3.00 -14.29
C HIS A 157 14.38 3.24 -14.41
N VAL A 158 13.63 3.08 -13.32
CA VAL A 158 12.18 3.20 -13.30
C VAL A 158 11.77 4.66 -13.46
N ALA A 159 12.38 5.56 -12.70
CA ALA A 159 12.11 7.00 -12.80
C ALA A 159 12.35 7.53 -14.23
N ARG A 160 13.45 7.11 -14.87
CA ARG A 160 13.74 7.46 -16.28
C ARG A 160 12.74 6.87 -17.26
N PHE A 161 12.28 5.63 -17.03
CA PHE A 161 11.25 5.00 -17.85
C PHE A 161 9.94 5.79 -17.78
N LEU A 162 9.46 6.07 -16.56
CA LEU A 162 8.21 6.80 -16.32
C LEU A 162 8.26 8.20 -16.94
N ARG A 163 9.33 8.98 -16.68
CA ARG A 163 9.50 10.31 -17.29
C ARG A 163 9.56 10.28 -18.81
N ARG A 164 10.27 9.31 -19.39
CA ARG A 164 10.36 9.14 -20.86
C ARG A 164 8.98 8.92 -21.48
N HIS A 165 8.08 8.29 -20.75
CA HIS A 165 6.73 7.96 -21.20
C HIS A 165 5.66 8.95 -20.77
N GLY A 166 6.06 10.14 -20.32
CA GLY A 166 5.15 11.24 -20.02
C GLY A 166 4.52 11.17 -18.63
N PHE A 167 5.02 10.30 -17.75
CA PHE A 167 4.63 10.35 -16.35
C PHE A 167 5.36 11.49 -15.62
N THR A 168 4.66 12.09 -14.68
CA THR A 168 5.16 13.12 -13.78
C THR A 168 5.13 12.62 -12.34
N LEU A 169 6.18 12.93 -11.58
CA LEU A 169 6.25 12.59 -10.15
C LEU A 169 5.42 13.61 -9.36
N GLU A 170 4.26 13.20 -8.89
CA GLU A 170 3.34 14.09 -8.17
C GLU A 170 3.68 14.16 -6.68
N GLN A 171 3.83 13.01 -6.03
CA GLN A 171 4.05 12.91 -4.58
C GLN A 171 5.12 11.86 -4.29
N VAL A 172 5.84 12.03 -3.18
CA VAL A 172 6.75 11.01 -2.64
C VAL A 172 6.25 10.56 -1.27
N TYR A 173 6.24 9.25 -1.07
CA TYR A 173 6.06 8.61 0.22
C TYR A 173 7.41 8.14 0.76
N ARG A 174 7.66 8.42 2.03
CA ARG A 174 8.79 7.85 2.77
C ARG A 174 8.41 6.46 3.24
N VAL A 175 9.24 5.48 2.91
CA VAL A 175 9.19 4.14 3.50
C VAL A 175 10.07 4.14 4.73
N SER A 176 9.50 3.88 5.89
CA SER A 176 10.22 3.86 7.16
C SER A 176 10.15 2.50 7.84
N ARG A 177 11.23 2.13 8.52
CA ARG A 177 11.35 0.90 9.30
C ARG A 177 11.60 1.20 10.78
N LEU A 178 10.97 0.44 11.65
CA LEU A 178 11.25 0.39 13.08
C LEU A 178 11.68 -1.03 13.47
N ASP A 179 12.89 -1.19 13.99
CA ASP A 179 13.33 -2.46 14.58
C ASP A 179 12.73 -2.64 15.98
N LEU A 180 12.04 -3.77 16.21
CA LEU A 180 11.30 -4.07 17.45
C LEU A 180 12.17 -4.56 18.61
N THR A 181 13.24 -3.82 18.87
CA THR A 181 14.15 -4.05 19.99
C THR A 181 13.49 -3.77 21.34
N ALA A 182 14.09 -4.28 22.43
CA ALA A 182 13.65 -3.92 23.79
C ALA A 182 13.67 -2.41 24.05
N GLY A 183 14.63 -1.69 23.47
CA GLY A 183 14.73 -0.23 23.55
C GLY A 183 13.58 0.48 22.83
N ALA A 184 13.22 0.04 21.62
CA ALA A 184 12.07 0.58 20.88
C ALA A 184 10.76 0.38 21.65
N ARG A 185 10.59 -0.77 22.31
CA ARG A 185 9.42 -1.07 23.14
C ARG A 185 9.36 -0.17 24.38
N ALA A 186 10.47 0.04 25.06
CA ALA A 186 10.56 0.95 26.20
C ALA A 186 10.27 2.41 25.79
N LEU A 187 10.79 2.85 24.64
CA LEU A 187 10.50 4.17 24.07
C LEU A 187 9.00 4.33 23.77
N ALA A 188 8.38 3.33 23.12
CA ALA A 188 6.95 3.36 22.84
C ALA A 188 6.10 3.42 24.12
N ALA A 189 6.50 2.72 25.20
CA ALA A 189 5.83 2.81 26.49
C ALA A 189 5.90 4.23 27.09
N SER A 190 7.08 4.85 27.07
CA SER A 190 7.25 6.23 27.54
C SER A 190 6.42 7.22 26.72
N LEU A 191 6.42 7.08 25.40
CA LEU A 191 5.63 7.94 24.50
C LEU A 191 4.12 7.72 24.65
N PHE A 192 3.69 6.50 24.97
CA PHE A 192 2.30 6.21 25.30
C PHE A 192 1.86 6.97 26.55
N GLU A 193 2.61 6.87 27.65
CA GLU A 193 2.31 7.57 28.91
C GLU A 193 2.20 9.10 28.71
N GLU A 194 3.14 9.68 27.95
CA GLU A 194 3.09 11.11 27.62
C GLU A 194 1.86 11.52 26.80
N ALA A 195 1.48 10.69 25.82
CA ALA A 195 0.33 10.93 24.97
C ALA A 195 -0.98 10.75 25.73
N GLU A 196 -1.06 9.73 26.60
CA GLU A 196 -2.22 9.47 27.45
C GLU A 196 -2.48 10.65 28.40
N ALA A 197 -1.43 11.18 29.04
CA ALA A 197 -1.53 12.37 29.88
C ALA A 197 -2.03 13.63 29.13
N HIS A 198 -1.77 13.71 27.81
CA HIS A 198 -2.26 14.79 26.94
C HIS A 198 -3.66 14.56 26.37
N ALA A 199 -4.23 13.38 26.58
CA ALA A 199 -5.52 12.96 26.01
C ALA A 199 -6.56 12.55 27.09
N PRO A 200 -6.75 13.31 28.19
CA PRO A 200 -7.61 12.88 29.31
C PRO A 200 -9.09 12.69 28.93
N GLY A 201 -9.54 13.31 27.84
CA GLY A 201 -10.90 13.15 27.29
C GLY A 201 -11.07 11.94 26.37
N TYR A 202 -10.06 11.08 26.23
CA TYR A 202 -10.06 9.96 25.31
C TYR A 202 -9.67 8.66 26.01
N ARG A 203 -10.10 7.54 25.45
CA ARG A 203 -9.62 6.20 25.83
C ARG A 203 -9.25 5.39 24.61
N VAL A 204 -8.24 4.55 24.74
CA VAL A 204 -7.87 3.59 23.70
C VAL A 204 -8.83 2.41 23.70
N ARG A 205 -9.22 1.95 22.50
CA ARG A 205 -9.93 0.70 22.24
C ARG A 205 -9.19 -0.07 21.15
N GLN A 206 -9.17 -1.40 21.27
CA GLN A 206 -8.43 -2.26 20.35
C GLN A 206 -9.23 -3.53 20.06
N TRP A 207 -9.13 -4.02 18.84
CA TRP A 207 -9.68 -5.30 18.43
C TRP A 207 -8.86 -5.89 17.29
N MET A 208 -8.95 -7.22 17.15
CA MET A 208 -8.51 -7.90 15.95
C MET A 208 -9.64 -7.89 14.94
N ALA A 209 -9.34 -7.82 13.63
CA ALA A 209 -10.33 -8.04 12.60
C ALA A 209 -10.98 -9.44 12.77
N PRO A 210 -12.31 -9.58 12.56
CA PRO A 210 -13.22 -8.55 12.07
C PRO A 210 -13.65 -7.53 13.13
N THR A 211 -13.97 -6.32 12.70
CA THR A 211 -14.43 -5.22 13.54
C THR A 211 -15.77 -5.57 14.22
N PRO A 212 -15.87 -5.44 15.56
CA PRO A 212 -17.10 -5.66 16.31
C PRO A 212 -18.25 -4.80 15.78
N PRO A 213 -19.50 -5.33 15.70
CA PRO A 213 -20.65 -4.61 15.14
C PRO A 213 -20.83 -3.18 15.67
N GLU A 214 -20.62 -2.97 16.97
CA GLU A 214 -20.74 -1.68 17.66
C GLU A 214 -19.68 -0.63 17.25
N HIS A 215 -18.65 -1.03 16.51
CA HIS A 215 -17.56 -0.15 16.07
C HIS A 215 -17.51 0.04 14.55
N ARG A 216 -18.28 -0.71 13.77
CA ARG A 216 -18.21 -0.70 12.31
C ARG A 216 -18.51 0.67 11.71
N ASP A 217 -19.60 1.30 12.12
CA ASP A 217 -20.01 2.60 11.55
C ASP A 217 -19.00 3.69 11.90
N GLY A 218 -18.56 3.74 13.16
CA GLY A 218 -17.55 4.70 13.61
C GLY A 218 -16.21 4.49 12.92
N TYR A 219 -15.84 3.23 12.67
CA TYR A 219 -14.59 2.91 12.01
C TYR A 219 -14.62 3.18 10.51
N ALA A 220 -15.69 2.77 9.82
CA ALA A 220 -15.92 3.11 8.43
C ALA A 220 -15.94 4.63 8.21
N TRP A 221 -16.57 5.38 9.14
CA TRP A 221 -16.52 6.83 9.13
C TRP A 221 -15.08 7.36 9.19
N LEU A 222 -14.25 6.87 10.11
CA LEU A 222 -12.85 7.28 10.18
C LEU A 222 -12.09 6.98 8.86
N LYS A 223 -12.30 5.81 8.25
CA LYS A 223 -11.66 5.47 6.97
C LYS A 223 -12.12 6.39 5.83
N SER A 224 -13.40 6.76 5.78
CA SER A 224 -13.93 7.71 4.77
C SER A 224 -13.24 9.07 4.81
N ARG A 225 -12.75 9.49 5.98
CA ARG A 225 -12.11 10.80 6.17
C ARG A 225 -10.67 10.84 5.68
N MET A 226 -10.07 9.72 5.29
CA MET A 226 -8.71 9.71 4.77
C MET A 226 -8.58 10.51 3.47
N SER A 227 -9.58 10.46 2.58
CA SER A 227 -9.58 11.22 1.32
C SER A 227 -9.54 12.74 1.53
N THR A 228 -10.05 13.24 2.66
CA THR A 228 -10.14 14.69 2.95
C THR A 228 -9.09 15.19 3.93
N ASP A 229 -8.66 14.33 4.85
CA ASP A 229 -7.83 14.73 5.99
C ASP A 229 -6.36 14.29 5.84
N ALA A 230 -6.04 13.41 4.88
CA ALA A 230 -4.69 13.04 4.50
C ALA A 230 -4.20 13.86 3.28
N PRO A 231 -2.90 14.19 3.18
CA PRO A 231 -2.36 14.90 2.03
C PRO A 231 -2.33 14.03 0.75
N SER A 232 -2.82 14.54 -0.38
CA SER A 232 -2.98 13.79 -1.64
C SER A 232 -2.35 14.45 -2.89
N ALA A 233 -1.60 15.54 -2.76
CA ALA A 233 -1.02 16.28 -3.90
C ALA A 233 -2.02 16.61 -5.04
N ASP A 234 -1.57 16.56 -6.31
CA ASP A 234 -2.42 16.62 -7.53
C ASP A 234 -2.76 15.21 -8.06
N LEU A 235 -2.65 14.19 -7.20
CA LEU A 235 -3.24 12.89 -7.50
C LEU A 235 -4.76 13.07 -7.44
N GLU A 236 -5.45 12.62 -8.48
CA GLU A 236 -6.90 12.50 -8.41
C GLU A 236 -7.20 11.42 -7.36
N ALA A 237 -7.55 11.86 -6.15
CA ALA A 237 -8.04 11.01 -5.07
C ALA A 237 -9.55 10.91 -5.25
N ASP A 238 -10.01 9.76 -5.75
CA ASP A 238 -11.43 9.48 -5.76
C ASP A 238 -11.91 9.43 -4.30
N GLU A 239 -12.94 10.20 -3.96
CA GLU A 239 -13.52 10.17 -2.62
C GLU A 239 -14.13 8.79 -2.38
N GLU A 240 -13.37 7.92 -1.70
CA GLU A 240 -13.83 6.59 -1.40
C GLU A 240 -14.95 6.66 -0.36
N ALA A 241 -16.18 6.37 -0.78
CA ALA A 241 -17.27 6.14 0.16
C ALA A 241 -16.96 4.87 0.98
N TRP A 242 -16.68 5.06 2.27
CA TRP A 242 -16.53 3.97 3.24
C TRP A 242 -17.80 3.84 4.07
N ASP A 243 -18.48 2.71 3.89
CA ASP A 243 -19.59 2.27 4.73
C ASP A 243 -19.22 0.96 5.45
N ALA A 244 -20.10 0.50 6.33
CA ALA A 244 -19.91 -0.73 7.09
C ALA A 244 -19.77 -1.96 6.17
N ASP A 245 -20.47 -1.99 5.03
CA ASP A 245 -20.43 -3.11 4.09
C ASP A 245 -19.07 -3.18 3.38
N ARG A 246 -18.50 -2.04 2.96
CA ARG A 246 -17.15 -1.94 2.39
C ARG A 246 -16.10 -2.35 3.42
N LEU A 247 -16.25 -1.93 4.69
CA LEU A 247 -15.38 -2.37 5.78
C LEU A 247 -15.41 -3.90 5.93
N ILE A 248 -16.60 -4.50 6.04
CA ILE A 248 -16.78 -5.96 6.19
C ILE A 248 -16.17 -6.71 5.00
N ALA A 249 -16.40 -6.22 3.78
CA ALA A 249 -15.82 -6.82 2.57
C ALA A 249 -14.28 -6.74 2.55
N GLY A 250 -13.72 -5.62 3.03
CA GLY A 250 -12.28 -5.43 3.20
C GLY A 250 -11.69 -6.41 4.22
N GLU A 251 -12.32 -6.55 5.39
CA GLU A 251 -11.85 -7.47 6.44
C GLU A 251 -12.00 -8.95 6.04
N ALA A 252 -13.05 -9.29 5.28
CA ALA A 252 -13.19 -10.63 4.71
C ALA A 252 -12.03 -10.97 3.75
N ARG A 253 -11.53 -9.97 3.01
CA ARG A 253 -10.36 -10.12 2.14
C ARG A 253 -9.07 -10.30 2.93
N LEU A 254 -8.88 -9.53 4.00
CA LEU A 254 -7.74 -9.72 4.91
C LEU A 254 -7.72 -11.16 5.46
N ALA A 255 -8.88 -11.68 5.85
CA ALA A 255 -9.02 -13.06 6.29
C ALA A 255 -8.73 -14.08 5.17
N GLU A 256 -9.20 -13.86 3.94
CA GLU A 256 -8.90 -14.71 2.78
C GLU A 256 -7.38 -14.75 2.48
N MET A 257 -6.70 -13.61 2.66
CA MET A 257 -5.24 -13.51 2.51
C MET A 257 -4.46 -14.12 3.69
N GLY A 258 -5.15 -14.62 4.72
CA GLY A 258 -4.53 -15.14 5.93
C GLY A 258 -3.86 -14.07 6.79
N GLN A 259 -4.25 -12.79 6.65
CA GLN A 259 -3.67 -11.71 7.43
C GLN A 259 -4.19 -11.68 8.86
N THR A 260 -3.28 -11.45 9.79
CA THR A 260 -3.61 -11.03 11.16
C THR A 260 -3.60 -9.51 11.20
N TYR A 261 -4.71 -8.90 11.65
CA TYR A 261 -4.91 -7.46 11.54
C TYR A 261 -5.49 -6.87 12.83
N GLN A 262 -4.79 -5.91 13.45
CA GLN A 262 -5.25 -5.19 14.64
C GLN A 262 -5.64 -3.77 14.27
N VAL A 263 -6.80 -3.36 14.77
CA VAL A 263 -7.26 -1.97 14.76
C VAL A 263 -7.12 -1.39 16.16
N THR A 264 -6.52 -0.22 16.27
CA THR A 264 -6.42 0.56 17.50
C THR A 264 -7.03 1.93 17.29
N VAL A 265 -7.97 2.33 18.15
CA VAL A 265 -8.68 3.61 18.04
C VAL A 265 -8.63 4.40 19.33
N ALA A 266 -8.72 5.73 19.20
CA ALA A 266 -9.01 6.62 20.32
C ALA A 266 -10.51 6.98 20.29
N GLN A 267 -11.21 6.69 21.38
CA GLN A 267 -12.63 7.04 21.57
C GLN A 267 -12.73 8.26 22.48
N HIS A 268 -13.45 9.29 22.03
CA HIS A 268 -13.79 10.46 22.84
C HIS A 268 -14.82 10.08 23.92
N LEU A 269 -14.52 10.39 25.19
CA LEU A 269 -15.29 9.90 26.34
C LEU A 269 -16.68 10.54 26.46
N GLU A 270 -16.78 11.84 26.18
CA GLU A 270 -18.03 12.59 26.33
C GLU A 270 -19.07 12.21 25.28
N THR A 271 -18.62 12.05 24.02
CA THR A 271 -19.52 11.80 22.88
C THR A 271 -19.61 10.32 22.51
N GLY A 272 -18.65 9.50 22.94
CA GLY A 272 -18.51 8.11 22.52
C GLY A 272 -17.99 7.94 21.08
N ALA A 273 -17.72 9.02 20.35
CA ALA A 273 -17.25 8.97 18.97
C ALA A 273 -15.81 8.45 18.87
N LEU A 274 -15.48 7.75 17.79
CA LEU A 274 -14.10 7.40 17.46
C LEU A 274 -13.44 8.61 16.78
N ALA A 275 -12.25 8.98 17.24
CA ALA A 275 -11.58 10.24 16.90
C ALA A 275 -10.26 10.05 16.15
N ALA A 276 -9.62 8.89 16.33
CA ALA A 276 -8.39 8.53 15.64
C ALA A 276 -8.30 7.01 15.51
N PHE A 277 -7.55 6.53 14.53
CA PHE A 277 -7.21 5.11 14.41
C PHE A 277 -5.79 4.89 13.87
N THR A 278 -5.28 3.68 14.10
CA THR A 278 -4.14 3.10 13.40
C THR A 278 -4.36 1.59 13.23
N GLU A 279 -3.71 1.02 12.23
CA GLU A 279 -3.83 -0.38 11.85
C GLU A 279 -2.44 -1.05 11.79
N LEU A 280 -2.32 -2.25 12.38
CA LEU A 280 -1.15 -3.13 12.22
C LEU A 280 -1.59 -4.44 11.57
N GLY A 281 -0.84 -4.86 10.55
CA GLY A 281 -1.09 -6.09 9.80
C GLY A 281 0.16 -6.94 9.66
N ILE A 282 0.01 -8.26 9.67
CA ILE A 282 1.06 -9.20 9.29
C ILE A 282 0.45 -10.33 8.48
N GLY A 283 1.23 -10.86 7.53
CA GLY A 283 0.84 -11.99 6.70
C GLY A 283 0.65 -13.30 7.50
N PRO A 284 0.37 -14.41 6.80
CA PRO A 284 0.19 -15.71 7.45
C PRO A 284 1.45 -16.21 8.17
N ASP A 285 2.64 -15.80 7.72
CA ASP A 285 3.89 -15.97 8.46
C ASP A 285 4.08 -14.83 9.48
N ARG A 286 3.83 -15.14 10.75
CA ARG A 286 3.89 -14.17 11.85
C ARG A 286 5.32 -13.88 12.34
N THR A 287 6.33 -14.47 11.70
CA THR A 287 7.74 -14.15 11.92
C THR A 287 8.25 -13.06 10.96
N GLY A 288 7.48 -12.76 9.90
CA GLY A 288 7.81 -11.74 8.91
C GLY A 288 7.67 -10.30 9.41
N THR A 289 7.81 -9.35 8.49
CA THR A 289 7.65 -7.92 8.78
C THR A 289 6.18 -7.58 9.05
N THR A 290 5.94 -6.84 10.13
CA THR A 290 4.65 -6.19 10.39
C THR A 290 4.53 -4.93 9.54
N HIS A 291 3.35 -4.68 8.99
CA HIS A 291 3.01 -3.45 8.28
C HIS A 291 2.15 -2.58 9.17
N GLN A 292 2.56 -1.34 9.40
CA GLN A 292 1.68 -0.32 9.93
C GLN A 292 1.05 0.43 8.76
N HIS A 293 -0.26 0.27 8.66
CA HIS A 293 -1.09 0.85 7.61
C HIS A 293 -1.54 2.25 8.02
N ASP A 294 -2.78 2.59 7.69
CA ASP A 294 -3.29 3.95 7.81
C ASP A 294 -3.29 4.42 9.26
N THR A 295 -3.03 5.70 9.44
CA THR A 295 -3.21 6.38 10.72
C THR A 295 -3.85 7.73 10.48
N LEU A 296 -5.02 7.94 11.08
CA LEU A 296 -5.76 9.18 10.94
C LEU A 296 -6.13 9.74 12.31
N VAL A 297 -6.10 11.07 12.41
CA VAL A 297 -6.76 11.83 13.47
C VAL A 297 -7.72 12.81 12.82
N LEU A 298 -9.01 12.70 13.15
CA LEU A 298 -10.03 13.63 12.68
C LEU A 298 -9.64 15.06 13.00
N LYS A 299 -9.82 15.97 12.05
CA LYS A 299 -9.43 17.38 12.18
C LYS A 299 -9.92 18.03 13.47
N GLU A 300 -11.14 17.74 13.88
CA GLU A 300 -11.81 18.28 15.08
C GLU A 300 -11.18 17.80 16.39
N HIS A 301 -10.42 16.69 16.34
CA HIS A 301 -9.79 16.05 17.49
C HIS A 301 -8.25 16.18 17.47
N ARG A 302 -7.68 16.97 16.56
CA ARG A 302 -6.23 17.25 16.52
C ARG A 302 -5.80 18.11 17.71
N GLY A 303 -4.51 18.04 18.05
CA GLY A 303 -3.93 18.78 19.19
C GLY A 303 -3.86 18.00 20.50
N HIS A 304 -4.43 16.79 20.55
CA HIS A 304 -4.45 15.92 21.75
C HIS A 304 -3.46 14.75 21.69
N ARG A 305 -2.44 14.81 20.81
CA ARG A 305 -1.46 13.73 20.58
C ARG A 305 -2.08 12.34 20.23
N LEU A 306 -3.32 12.30 19.72
CA LEU A 306 -4.03 11.04 19.48
C LEU A 306 -3.32 10.09 18.50
N GLY A 307 -2.63 10.63 17.49
CA GLY A 307 -1.85 9.81 16.56
C GLY A 307 -0.71 9.06 17.24
N GLN A 308 0.00 9.72 18.17
CA GLN A 308 1.03 9.07 18.99
C GLN A 308 0.39 8.06 19.95
N LEU A 309 -0.72 8.43 20.60
CA LEU A 309 -1.44 7.56 21.52
C LEU A 309 -1.82 6.23 20.88
N VAL A 310 -2.48 6.25 19.72
CA VAL A 310 -2.94 5.02 19.06
C VAL A 310 -1.79 4.18 18.51
N LYS A 311 -0.74 4.78 17.96
CA LYS A 311 0.42 4.04 17.42
C LYS A 311 1.26 3.38 18.51
N CYS A 312 1.53 4.09 19.60
CA CYS A 312 2.22 3.49 20.74
C CYS A 312 1.39 2.39 21.38
N ALA A 313 0.08 2.58 21.57
CA ALA A 313 -0.79 1.54 22.09
C ALA A 313 -0.85 0.30 21.18
N ALA A 314 -0.97 0.51 19.86
CA ALA A 314 -0.94 -0.57 18.88
C ALA A 314 0.37 -1.38 19.02
N LEU A 315 1.52 -0.71 18.95
CA LEU A 315 2.83 -1.36 19.06
C LEU A 315 2.98 -2.17 20.35
N LEU A 316 2.57 -1.62 21.50
CA LEU A 316 2.71 -2.27 22.81
C LEU A 316 1.85 -3.53 22.93
N SER A 317 0.64 -3.51 22.38
CA SER A 317 -0.24 -4.69 22.38
C SER A 317 0.11 -5.71 21.30
N TRP A 318 0.72 -5.27 20.20
CA TRP A 318 1.05 -6.14 19.06
C TRP A 318 2.11 -7.18 19.38
N ILE A 319 2.88 -6.96 20.44
CA ILE A 319 3.91 -7.87 20.95
C ILE A 319 3.33 -9.23 21.30
N ASP A 320 2.13 -9.26 21.88
CA ASP A 320 1.44 -10.51 22.24
C ASP A 320 0.81 -11.17 21.00
N VAL A 321 0.59 -10.39 19.94
CA VAL A 321 0.04 -10.85 18.67
C VAL A 321 1.18 -11.49 17.85
N ALA A 322 2.19 -10.73 17.44
CA ALA A 322 3.30 -11.21 16.62
C ALA A 322 4.64 -11.08 17.36
N PRO A 323 4.90 -11.92 18.38
CA PRO A 323 6.09 -11.79 19.24
C PRO A 323 7.41 -12.02 18.49
N GLU A 324 7.38 -12.77 17.40
CA GLU A 324 8.55 -13.13 16.59
C GLU A 324 8.83 -12.14 15.45
N SER A 325 7.90 -11.21 15.16
CA SER A 325 8.11 -10.13 14.19
C SER A 325 9.26 -9.22 14.66
N THR A 326 10.27 -9.03 13.80
CA THR A 326 11.47 -8.26 14.16
C THR A 326 11.38 -6.78 13.86
N ASP A 327 10.50 -6.37 12.94
CA ASP A 327 10.38 -4.99 12.49
C ASP A 327 8.97 -4.62 12.03
N ILE A 328 8.73 -3.31 11.98
CA ILE A 328 7.54 -2.69 11.41
C ILE A 328 7.95 -1.81 10.24
N ILE A 329 7.27 -1.94 9.10
CA ILE A 329 7.38 -1.02 7.95
C ILE A 329 6.12 -0.17 7.83
N THR A 330 6.27 1.09 7.41
CA THR A 330 5.17 2.02 7.18
C THR A 330 5.53 3.01 6.07
N TYR A 331 4.50 3.52 5.40
CA TYR A 331 4.62 4.45 4.27
C TYR A 331 3.88 5.74 4.62
N ASN A 332 4.50 6.90 4.42
CA ASN A 332 3.84 8.19 4.67
C ASN A 332 4.29 9.23 3.65
N ALA A 333 3.35 10.00 3.10
CA ALA A 333 3.64 11.13 2.24
C ALA A 333 4.66 12.08 2.90
N GLU A 334 5.67 12.52 2.15
CA GLU A 334 6.76 13.39 2.64
C GLU A 334 6.24 14.76 3.13
N GLU A 335 5.08 15.20 2.63
CA GLU A 335 4.39 16.40 3.08
C GLU A 335 3.64 16.22 4.41
N ASN A 336 3.38 14.98 4.85
CA ASN A 336 2.70 14.69 6.12
C ASN A 336 3.67 14.80 7.31
N ARG A 337 4.17 16.02 7.54
CA ARG A 337 5.14 16.31 8.59
C ARG A 337 4.69 15.90 10.00
N PRO A 338 3.41 16.08 10.41
CA PRO A 338 2.95 15.61 11.72
C PRO A 338 3.08 14.09 11.90
N MET A 339 2.68 13.28 10.91
CA MET A 339 2.78 11.83 11.00
C MET A 339 4.23 11.34 11.00
N LEU A 340 5.06 11.93 10.13
CA LEU A 340 6.48 11.62 10.09
C LEU A 340 7.18 11.97 11.41
N ALA A 341 6.80 13.06 12.09
CA ALA A 341 7.37 13.43 13.40
C ALA A 341 7.01 12.41 14.49
N ILE A 342 5.79 11.85 14.46
CA ILE A 342 5.40 10.77 15.38
C ILE A 342 6.25 9.52 15.12
N ASN A 343 6.42 9.13 13.85
CA ASN A 343 7.25 7.99 13.47
C ASN A 343 8.71 8.16 13.93
N GLU A 344 9.31 9.32 13.63
CA GLU A 344 10.69 9.62 14.04
C GLU A 344 10.85 9.59 15.56
N ALA A 345 9.87 10.13 16.31
CA ALA A 345 9.86 10.06 17.77
C ALA A 345 9.79 8.62 18.29
N MET A 346 9.03 7.75 17.61
CA MET A 346 8.97 6.31 17.92
C MET A 346 10.23 5.54 17.50
N GLY A 347 11.15 6.17 16.78
CA GLY A 347 12.42 5.56 16.33
C GLY A 347 12.38 4.96 14.92
N PHE A 348 11.35 5.24 14.12
CA PHE A 348 11.35 4.85 12.71
C PHE A 348 12.45 5.58 11.95
N THR A 349 13.10 4.88 11.02
CA THR A 349 14.13 5.43 10.13
C THR A 349 13.78 5.19 8.68
N ALA A 350 14.09 6.15 7.80
CA ALA A 350 13.81 6.05 6.37
C ALA A 350 14.69 4.97 5.72
N ILE A 351 14.11 4.13 4.88
CA ILE A 351 14.82 3.05 4.16
C ILE A 351 14.66 3.11 2.64
N ALA A 352 13.56 3.68 2.15
CA ALA A 352 13.26 3.80 0.73
C ALA A 352 12.25 4.94 0.48
N TYR A 353 11.95 5.21 -0.78
CA TYR A 353 10.99 6.23 -1.19
C TYR A 353 10.08 5.66 -2.27
N GLU A 354 8.78 5.83 -2.13
CA GLU A 354 7.79 5.44 -3.13
C GLU A 354 7.30 6.67 -3.88
N GLY A 355 7.47 6.68 -5.19
CA GLY A 355 6.97 7.73 -6.05
C GLY A 355 5.53 7.43 -6.47
N ALA A 356 4.66 8.41 -6.30
CA ALA A 356 3.33 8.44 -6.90
C ALA A 356 3.41 9.22 -8.22
N TRP A 357 3.28 8.50 -9.32
CA TRP A 357 3.45 9.01 -10.68
C TRP A 357 2.10 9.12 -11.37
N LYS A 358 1.93 10.16 -12.19
CA LYS A 358 0.70 10.43 -12.96
C LYS A 358 1.01 10.59 -14.43
N LYS A 359 0.13 10.08 -15.30
CA LYS A 359 0.13 10.36 -16.74
C LYS A 359 -1.27 10.66 -17.22
N ASP A 360 -1.44 11.81 -17.86
CA ASP A 360 -2.68 12.15 -18.58
C ASP A 360 -2.71 11.48 -19.96
N LEU A 361 -3.86 10.89 -20.29
CA LEU A 361 -4.12 10.21 -21.57
C LEU A 361 -5.01 11.02 -22.53
N SER A 362 -5.46 12.20 -22.08
CA SER A 362 -6.36 13.12 -22.77
C SER A 362 -5.80 13.65 -24.09
#